data_AF-A0A316NXA9-F1
#
_entry.id   AF-A0A316NXA9-F1
#
_cell.length_a   1.000
_cell.length_b   1.000
_cell.length_c   1.000
_cell.angle_alpha   90.00
_cell.angle_beta   90.00
_cell.angle_gamma   90.00
#
_symmetry.space_group_name_H-M   'P 1'
#
loop_
_entity.id
_entity.type
_entity.pdbx_description
1 polymer ?
#
loop_
_entity_poly.entity_id
_entity_poly.type
_entity_poly.pdbx_seq_one_letter_code
_entity_poly.pdbx_strand_id
1 'polypeptide(L)' 'MQKSDIRNKIGFRIKELRKQHGLTQDKFALMTGINRSYLADIEKGNRNFGFDTLVKIVRGFGITFSEFFKGI' A
#
# COMPACT_ATOMS: atom_id res chain seq x y z
N MET A 1 8.02 -14.10 12.12
CA MET A 1 8.39 -12.69 12.43
C MET A 1 7.17 -12.01 13.02
N GLN A 2 7.25 -11.40 14.20
CA GLN A 2 6.09 -10.74 14.83
C GLN A 2 5.59 -9.58 13.95
N LYS A 3 4.29 -9.55 13.64
CA LYS A 3 3.64 -8.43 12.96
C LYS A 3 3.51 -7.26 13.92
N SER A 4 4.09 -6.11 13.59
CA SER A 4 3.84 -4.86 14.32
C SER A 4 2.48 -4.28 13.94
N ASP A 5 1.74 -3.74 14.90
CA ASP A 5 0.44 -3.10 14.69
C ASP A 5 0.47 -2.08 13.53
N ILE A 6 1.54 -1.28 13.46
CA ILE A 6 1.73 -0.28 12.42
C ILE A 6 1.76 -0.86 10.98
N ARG A 7 2.29 -2.07 10.78
CA ARG A 7 2.33 -2.70 9.45
C ARG A 7 0.95 -3.13 8.99
N ASN A 8 0.11 -3.59 9.92
CA ASN A 8 -1.28 -3.92 9.60
C ASN A 8 -2.08 -2.65 9.27
N LYS A 9 -1.89 -1.56 10.04
CA LYS A 9 -2.52 -0.26 9.76
C LYS A 9 -2.13 0.30 8.39
N ILE A 10 -0.84 0.29 8.05
CA ILE A 10 -0.36 0.74 6.74
C ILE A 10 -0.89 -0.16 5.61
N GLY A 11 -0.82 -1.48 5.76
CA GLY A 11 -1.35 -2.42 4.76
C GLY A 11 -2.85 -2.21 4.52
N PHE A 12 -3.61 -2.02 5.60
CA PHE A 12 -5.04 -1.69 5.54
C PHE A 12 -5.29 -0.35 4.84
N ARG A 13 -4.54 0.70 5.17
CA ARG A 13 -4.65 2.01 4.48
C ARG A 13 -4.48 1.88 2.97
N ILE A 14 -3.49 1.11 2.52
CA ILE A 14 -3.23 0.89 1.09
C ILE A 14 -4.42 0.20 0.44
N LYS A 15 -4.95 -0.85 1.08
CA LYS A 15 -6.13 -1.58 0.60
C LYS A 15 -7.36 -0.68 0.51
N GLU A 16 -7.59 0.16 1.50
CA GLU A 16 -8.72 1.09 1.53
C GLU A 16 -8.62 2.13 0.43
N LEU A 17 -7.47 2.80 0.29
CA LEU A 17 -7.22 3.76 -0.79
C LEU A 17 -7.42 3.10 -2.16
N ARG A 18 -6.90 1.88 -2.36
CA ARG A 18 -7.07 1.15 -3.62
C ARG A 18 -8.55 0.88 -3.93
N LYS A 19 -9.33 0.47 -2.93
CA LYS A 19 -10.78 0.24 -3.09
C LYS A 19 -11.54 1.53 -3.36
N GLN A 20 -11.21 2.63 -2.67
CA GLN A 20 -11.83 3.94 -2.89
C GLN A 20 -11.61 4.44 -4.32
N HIS A 21 -10.47 4.12 -4.93
CA HIS A 21 -10.18 4.41 -6.34
C HIS A 21 -10.78 3.38 -7.33
N GLY A 22 -11.55 2.38 -6.86
CA GLY A 22 -12.12 1.35 -7.71
C GLY A 22 -11.08 0.45 -8.39
N LEU A 23 -9.88 0.33 -7.83
CA LEU A 23 -8.78 -0.41 -8.44
C LEU A 23 -8.73 -1.86 -7.95
N THR A 24 -8.50 -2.81 -8.85
CA THR A 24 -8.10 -4.18 -8.48
C THR A 24 -6.63 -4.21 -8.07
N GLN A 25 -6.21 -5.28 -7.39
CA GLN A 25 -4.79 -5.47 -7.06
C GLN A 25 -3.93 -5.54 -8.32
N ASP A 26 -4.39 -6.24 -9.37
CA ASP A 26 -3.67 -6.34 -10.65
C ASP A 26 -3.53 -4.97 -11.32
N LYS A 27 -4.60 -4.16 -11.34
CA LYS A 27 -4.56 -2.82 -11.93
C LYS A 27 -3.59 -1.91 -11.17
N PHE A 28 -3.64 -1.91 -9.84
CA PHE A 28 -2.77 -1.05 -9.04
C PHE A 28 -1.30 -1.50 -9.07
N ALA A 29 -1.06 -2.81 -9.07
CA ALA A 29 0.26 -3.39 -9.28
C ALA A 29 0.88 -2.93 -10.61
N LEU A 30 0.11 -2.99 -11.70
CA LEU A 30 0.53 -2.51 -13.01
C LEU A 30 0.84 -1.00 -13.00
N MET A 31 -0.04 -0.18 -12.42
CA MET A 31 0.14 1.27 -12.34
C MET A 31 1.39 1.69 -11.54
N THR A 32 1.73 0.95 -10.49
CA THR A 32 2.85 1.28 -9.59
C THR A 32 4.16 0.58 -9.97
N GLY A 33 4.13 -0.36 -10.91
CA GLY A 33 5.25 -1.25 -11.22
C GLY A 33 5.63 -2.16 -10.04
N ILE A 34 4.67 -2.47 -9.17
CA ILE A 34 4.85 -3.37 -8.03
C ILE A 34 4.30 -4.74 -8.41
N ASN A 35 4.98 -5.82 -8.03
CA ASN A 35 4.46 -7.17 -8.25
C ASN A 35 3.13 -7.37 -7.51
N ARG A 36 2.11 -7.93 -8.19
CA ARG A 36 0.77 -8.09 -7.62
C ARG A 36 0.72 -8.96 -6.36
N SER A 37 1.45 -10.08 -6.32
CA SER A 37 1.50 -10.93 -5.12
C SER A 37 2.19 -10.21 -3.97
N TYR A 38 3.25 -9.44 -4.26
CA TYR A 38 3.91 -8.60 -3.26
C TYR A 38 2.98 -7.50 -2.71
N LEU A 39 2.20 -6.84 -3.57
CA LEU A 39 1.16 -5.88 -3.16
C LEU A 39 0.11 -6.55 -2.27
N ALA A 40 -0.36 -7.75 -2.63
CA ALA A 40 -1.35 -8.48 -1.84
C ALA A 40 -0.83 -8.82 -0.43
N ASP A 41 0.46 -9.17 -0.30
CA ASP A 41 1.08 -9.42 0.99
C ASP A 41 1.33 -8.12 1.79
N ILE A 42 1.65 -7.01 1.12
CA ILE A 42 1.71 -5.68 1.75
C ILE A 42 0.36 -5.30 2.35
N GLU A 43 -0.74 -5.45 1.59
CA GLU A 43 -2.10 -5.14 2.07
C GLU A 43 -2.53 -5.99 3.27
N LYS A 44 -1.93 -7.17 3.45
CA LYS A 44 -2.13 -8.05 4.62
C LYS A 44 -1.19 -7.73 5.78
N GLY A 45 -0.26 -6.79 5.63
CA GLY A 45 0.79 -6.49 6.61
C GLY A 45 1.86 -7.58 6.73
N ASN A 46 1.95 -8.50 5.76
CA ASN A 46 2.87 -9.65 5.77
C ASN A 46 4.31 -9.28 5.34
N ARG A 47 4.51 -8.09 4.76
CA ARG A 47 5.82 -7.66 4.24
C ARG A 47 6.32 -6.44 4.99
N ASN A 48 7.61 -6.45 5.29
CA ASN A 48 8.37 -5.23 5.53
C ASN A 48 8.86 -4.72 4.18
N PHE A 49 8.47 -3.51 3.78
CA PHE A 49 8.83 -2.94 2.48
C PHE A 49 9.60 -1.63 2.67
N GLY A 50 10.49 -1.32 1.73
CA GLY A 50 11.34 -0.13 1.79
C GLY A 50 10.63 1.15 1.35
N PHE A 51 11.32 2.27 1.55
CA PHE A 51 10.81 3.61 1.24
C PHE A 51 10.46 3.78 -0.25
N ASP A 52 11.23 3.22 -1.17
CA ASP A 52 10.95 3.32 -2.61
C ASP A 52 9.61 2.68 -3.00
N THR A 53 9.26 1.55 -2.37
CA THR A 53 7.95 0.91 -2.55
C THR A 53 6.84 1.82 -2.00
N LEU A 54 7.05 2.46 -0.85
CA LEU A 54 6.10 3.42 -0.31
C LEU A 54 5.89 4.61 -1.26
N VAL A 55 6.97 5.17 -1.81
CA VAL A 55 6.93 6.28 -2.78
C VAL A 55 6.11 5.87 -4.01
N LYS A 56 6.35 4.68 -4.56
CA LYS A 56 5.58 4.15 -5.71
C LYS A 56 4.09 4.04 -5.39
N ILE A 57 3.73 3.53 -4.22
CA ILE A 57 2.34 3.40 -3.78
C ILE A 57 1.67 4.77 -3.64
N VAL A 58 2.30 5.69 -2.90
CA VAL A 58 1.75 7.03 -2.63
C VAL A 58 1.57 7.81 -3.94
N ARG A 59 2.58 7.79 -4.83
CA ARG A 59 2.48 8.38 -6.17
C ARG A 59 1.44 7.69 -7.05
N GLY A 60 1.28 6.38 -6.92
CA GLY A 60 0.27 5.61 -7.64
C GLY A 60 -1.17 6.01 -7.31
N PHE A 61 -1.39 6.56 -6.12
CA PHE A 61 -2.67 7.18 -5.73
C PHE A 61 -2.76 8.66 -6.09
N GLY A 62 -1.65 9.32 -6.47
CA GLY A 62 -1.63 10.75 -6.75
C GLY A 62 -1.84 11.64 -5.52
N ILE A 63 -1.48 11.15 -4.32
CA ILE A 63 -1.65 11.88 -3.05
C ILE A 63 -0.30 12.20 -2.41
N THR A 64 -0.30 13.06 -1.39
CA THR A 64 0.87 13.36 -0.56
C THR A 64 1.08 12.30 0.54
N PHE A 65 2.29 12.25 1.10
CA PHE A 65 2.58 11.42 2.27
C PHE A 65 1.76 11.83 3.50
N SER A 66 1.50 13.13 3.68
CA SER A 66 0.66 13.62 4.78
C SER A 66 -0.75 13.06 4.68
N GLU A 67 -1.36 13.08 3.50
CA GLU A 67 -2.68 12.48 3.25
C GLU A 67 -2.67 10.95 3.41
N PHE A 68 -1.60 10.29 2.98
CA PHE A 68 -1.44 8.86 3.14
C PHE A 68 -1.44 8.45 4.63
N PHE A 69 -0.65 9.14 5.45
CA PHE A 69 -0.48 8.85 6.89
C PHE A 69 -1.54 9.48 7.79
N LYS A 70 -2.46 10.29 7.26
CA LYS A 70 -3.50 10.94 8.05
C LYS A 70 -4.33 9.90 8.82
N GLY A 71 -4.29 9.98 10.16
CA GLY A 71 -5.06 9.11 11.06
C GLY A 71 -4.47 7.71 11.29
N ILE A 72 -3.20 7.51 10.92
CA ILE A 72 -2.40 6.32 11.28
C ILE A 72 -1.51 6.66 12.48
#